data_AF-A0A3C1YUJ5-F1
#
_entry.id   AF-A0A3C1YUJ5-F1
#
_cell.length_a   1.000
_cell.length_b   1.000
_cell.length_c   1.000
_cell.angle_alpha   90.00
_cell.angle_beta   90.00
_cell.angle_gamma   90.00
#
_symmetry.space_group_name_H-M   'P 1'
#
loop_
_entity.id
_entity.type
_entity.pdbx_description
1 polymer ?
#
loop_
_entity_poly.entity_id
_entity_poly.type
_entity_poly.pdbx_seq_one_letter_code
_entity_poly.pdbx_strand_id
1 'polypeptide(L)'
;MNITIIGLGVIGGSLGLAIKQIDPHITVTGYDSVEHIDAALHRDAIDFGSISLPSLLHDADIIFLCTPVHTIIELLPIIAQYCKQPAIITDVGSTKSEIVSAAKKVFRKNGIFIGGHPMAGSEGKGIEFAD
;
A
#
# COMPACT_ATOMS: atom_id res chain seq x y z
N MET A 1 11.62 9.41 -5.24
CA MET A 1 11.14 8.54 -4.15
C MET A 1 10.08 7.65 -4.73
N ASN A 2 10.08 6.37 -4.36
CA ASN A 2 9.14 5.38 -4.88
C ASN A 2 8.21 4.92 -3.75
N ILE A 3 6.90 5.05 -3.97
CA ILE A 3 5.88 4.61 -3.03
C ILE A 3 5.06 3.50 -3.68
N THR A 4 4.86 2.39 -2.97
CA THR A 4 4.04 1.28 -3.44
C THR A 4 2.77 1.20 -2.59
N ILE A 5 1.61 1.17 -3.25
CA ILE A 5 0.30 1.02 -2.63
C ILE A 5 -0.23 -0.37 -2.97
N ILE A 6 -0.49 -1.17 -1.93
CA ILE A 6 -1.05 -2.52 -2.04
C ILE A 6 -2.53 -2.43 -1.66
N GLY A 7 -3.41 -2.61 -2.64
CA GLY A 7 -4.85 -2.33 -2.52
C GLY A 7 -5.19 -0.93 -3.01
N LEU A 8 -5.88 -0.84 -4.15
CA LEU A 8 -6.22 0.39 -4.88
C LEU A 8 -7.72 0.70 -4.79
N GLY A 9 -8.36 0.33 -3.68
CA GLY A 9 -9.74 0.72 -3.36
C GLY A 9 -9.83 2.19 -2.95
N VAL A 10 -10.84 2.55 -2.15
CA VAL A 10 -11.06 3.93 -1.67
C VAL A 10 -9.80 4.51 -1.01
N ILE A 11 -9.33 3.89 0.08
CA ILE A 11 -8.20 4.44 0.86
C ILE A 11 -6.90 4.45 0.06
N GLY A 12 -6.59 3.37 -0.67
CA GLY A 12 -5.38 3.30 -1.48
C GLY A 12 -5.38 4.29 -2.63
N GLY A 13 -6.52 4.46 -3.29
CA GLY A 13 -6.73 5.47 -4.32
C GLY A 13 -6.58 6.89 -3.78
N SER A 14 -7.24 7.23 -2.67
CA SER A 14 -7.13 8.55 -2.02
C SER A 14 -5.69 8.85 -1.65
N LEU A 15 -4.96 7.87 -1.10
CA LEU A 15 -3.53 8.02 -0.81
C LEU A 15 -2.71 8.33 -2.06
N GLY A 16 -2.94 7.58 -3.15
CA GLY A 16 -2.26 7.82 -4.43
C GLY A 16 -2.49 9.23 -4.96
N LEU A 17 -3.76 9.66 -5.01
CA LEU A 17 -4.16 11.01 -5.43
C LEU A 17 -3.51 12.09 -4.56
N ALA A 18 -3.60 11.96 -3.24
CA ALA A 18 -3.03 12.91 -2.29
C ALA A 18 -1.51 13.00 -2.42
N ILE A 19 -0.82 11.88 -2.62
CA ILE A 19 0.63 11.85 -2.83
C ILE A 19 0.99 12.63 -4.11
N LYS A 20 0.31 12.34 -5.23
CA LYS A 20 0.58 13.02 -6.51
C LYS A 20 0.24 14.51 -6.44
N GLN A 21 -0.77 14.91 -5.67
CA GLN A 21 -1.12 16.30 -5.44
C GLN A 21 -0.04 17.06 -4.65
N ILE A 22 0.57 16.40 -3.65
CA ILE A 22 1.64 17.00 -2.83
C ILE A 22 2.94 17.12 -3.63
N ASP A 23 3.33 16.06 -4.35
CA ASP A 23 4.52 16.07 -5.20
C ASP A 23 4.32 15.14 -6.42
N PRO A 24 4.13 15.70 -7.63
CA PRO A 24 3.92 14.90 -8.83
C PRO A 24 5.16 14.14 -9.30
N HIS A 25 6.36 14.45 -8.75
CA HIS A 25 7.61 13.74 -9.07
C HIS A 25 7.81 12.46 -8.24
N ILE A 26 6.96 12.20 -7.24
CA ILE A 26 6.94 10.91 -6.56
C ILE A 26 6.37 9.85 -7.50
N THR A 27 7.11 8.76 -7.68
CA THR A 27 6.64 7.59 -8.41
C THR A 27 5.75 6.77 -7.48
N VAL A 28 4.48 6.63 -7.83
CA VAL A 28 3.50 5.80 -7.11
C VAL A 28 3.24 4.55 -7.94
N THR A 29 3.48 3.39 -7.35
CA THR A 29 3.15 2.10 -7.98
C THR A 29 2.04 1.37 -7.23
N GLY A 30 1.23 0.60 -7.95
CA GLY A 30 0.04 -0.06 -7.42
C GLY A 30 0.04 -1.57 -7.58
N TYR A 31 -0.43 -2.28 -6.56
CA TYR A 31 -0.76 -3.70 -6.63
C TYR A 31 -2.24 -3.93 -6.32
N ASP A 32 -2.98 -4.48 -7.28
CA ASP A 32 -4.37 -4.93 -7.13
C ASP A 32 -4.75 -5.84 -8.33
N SER A 33 -6.05 -6.12 -8.51
CA SER A 33 -6.62 -6.67 -9.73
C SER A 33 -6.39 -5.75 -10.93
N VAL A 34 -6.41 -6.32 -12.13
CA VAL A 34 -6.26 -5.55 -13.38
C VAL A 34 -7.29 -4.43 -13.47
N GLU A 35 -8.54 -4.70 -13.09
CA GLU A 35 -9.63 -3.71 -13.09
C GLU A 35 -9.33 -2.51 -12.16
N HIS A 36 -8.87 -2.75 -10.93
CA HIS A 36 -8.54 -1.67 -10.01
C HIS A 36 -7.27 -0.92 -10.41
N ILE A 37 -6.28 -1.62 -11.01
CA ILE A 37 -5.08 -0.99 -11.57
C ILE A 37 -5.46 -0.04 -12.69
N ASP A 38 -6.28 -0.51 -13.65
CA ASP A 38 -6.72 0.31 -14.77
C ASP A 38 -7.47 1.55 -14.26
N ALA A 39 -8.40 1.38 -13.32
CA ALA A 39 -9.14 2.51 -12.74
C ALA A 39 -8.21 3.51 -12.01
N ALA A 40 -7.18 3.03 -11.30
CA ALA A 40 -6.21 3.89 -10.63
C ALA A 40 -5.32 4.67 -11.60
N LEU A 41 -4.90 4.05 -12.71
CA LEU A 41 -4.17 4.72 -13.78
C LEU A 41 -5.04 5.79 -14.44
N HIS A 42 -6.31 5.50 -14.72
CA HIS A 42 -7.24 6.48 -15.32
C HIS A 42 -7.50 7.70 -14.44
N ARG A 43 -7.38 7.53 -13.12
CA ARG A 43 -7.52 8.61 -12.14
C ARG A 43 -6.20 9.31 -11.79
N ASP A 44 -5.09 8.97 -12.44
CA ASP A 44 -3.75 9.46 -12.13
C ASP A 44 -3.34 9.22 -10.65
N ALA A 45 -3.92 8.20 -10.00
CA ALA A 45 -3.61 7.86 -8.61
C ALA A 45 -2.29 7.06 -8.50
N ILE A 46 -1.88 6.40 -9.57
CA ILE A 46 -0.62 5.66 -9.69
C ILE A 46 0.03 5.94 -11.05
N ASP A 47 1.35 5.82 -11.13
CA ASP A 47 2.12 5.91 -12.38
C ASP A 47 2.25 4.55 -13.07
N PHE A 48 2.24 3.45 -12.30
CA PHE A 48 2.37 2.09 -12.82
C PHE A 48 1.69 1.07 -11.89
N GLY A 49 1.03 0.05 -12.46
CA GLY A 49 0.43 -1.04 -11.69
C GLY A 49 0.91 -2.43 -12.12
N SER A 50 0.90 -3.39 -11.19
CA SER A 50 1.28 -4.78 -11.46
C SER A 50 0.45 -5.75 -10.62
N ILE A 51 0.11 -6.90 -11.20
CA ILE A 51 -0.50 -8.05 -10.50
C ILE A 51 0.54 -8.94 -9.80
N SER A 52 1.81 -8.52 -9.79
CA SER A 52 2.94 -9.23 -9.17
C SER A 52 3.65 -8.30 -8.20
N LEU A 53 3.76 -8.72 -6.93
CA LEU A 53 4.37 -7.95 -5.84
C LEU A 53 5.89 -7.82 -5.90
N PRO A 54 6.69 -8.89 -6.19
CA PRO A 54 8.14 -8.81 -6.02
C PRO A 54 8.83 -7.66 -6.76
N SER A 55 8.38 -7.33 -7.97
CA SER A 55 8.91 -6.20 -8.74
C SER A 55 8.62 -4.85 -8.09
N LEU A 56 7.41 -4.68 -7.54
CA LEU A 56 7.00 -3.43 -6.89
C LEU A 56 7.68 -3.20 -5.54
N LEU A 57 8.06 -4.27 -4.85
CA LEU A 57 8.64 -4.21 -3.51
C LEU A 57 10.15 -3.90 -3.53
N HIS A 58 10.85 -4.29 -4.59
CA HIS A 58 12.29 -4.13 -4.73
C HIS A 58 12.72 -2.65 -4.77
N ASP A 59 11.91 -1.80 -5.39
CA ASP A 59 12.27 -0.39 -5.62
C ASP A 59 11.58 0.58 -4.65
N ALA A 60 10.67 0.08 -3.80
CA ALA A 60 9.85 0.89 -2.90
C ALA A 60 10.64 1.44 -1.71
N ASP A 61 10.58 2.75 -1.50
CA ASP A 61 11.06 3.39 -0.28
C ASP A 61 10.00 3.30 0.83
N ILE A 62 8.72 3.39 0.46
CA ILE A 62 7.56 3.31 1.36
C ILE A 62 6.52 2.36 0.76
N ILE A 63 5.94 1.48 1.58
CA ILE A 63 4.90 0.53 1.20
C ILE A 63 3.66 0.74 2.08
N PHE A 64 2.52 1.06 1.46
CA PHE A 64 1.21 1.20 2.12
C PHE A 64 0.36 -0.05 1.90
N LEU A 65 -0.10 -0.66 2.99
CA LEU A 65 -1.01 -1.82 2.97
C LEU A 65 -2.45 -1.35 3.17
N CYS A 66 -3.19 -1.28 2.07
CA CYS A 66 -4.54 -0.76 1.96
C CYS A 66 -5.59 -1.86 1.70
N THR A 67 -5.27 -3.11 2.01
CA THR A 67 -6.15 -4.28 1.89
C THR A 67 -6.87 -4.58 3.21
N PRO A 68 -7.88 -5.48 3.22
CA PRO A 68 -8.47 -5.95 4.47
C PRO A 68 -7.44 -6.53 5.45
N VAL A 69 -7.71 -6.41 6.75
CA VAL A 69 -6.80 -6.82 7.84
C VAL A 69 -6.20 -8.22 7.65
N HIS A 70 -7.02 -9.21 7.29
CA HIS A 70 -6.55 -10.59 7.09
C HIS A 70 -5.53 -10.67 5.94
N THR A 71 -5.81 -10.00 4.82
CA THR A 71 -4.91 -9.91 3.68
C THR A 71 -3.62 -9.17 4.04
N ILE A 72 -3.69 -8.09 4.82
CA ILE A 72 -2.50 -7.40 5.34
C ILE A 72 -1.58 -8.41 6.01
N ILE A 73 -2.11 -9.19 6.96
CA ILE A 73 -1.33 -10.17 7.75
C ILE A 73 -0.69 -11.24 6.86
N GLU A 74 -1.43 -11.75 5.87
CA GLU A 74 -0.95 -12.75 4.91
C GLU A 74 0.19 -12.23 4.01
N LEU A 75 0.19 -10.94 3.70
CA LEU A 75 1.20 -10.32 2.84
C LEU A 75 2.51 -9.99 3.58
N LEU A 76 2.48 -9.80 4.90
CA LEU A 76 3.67 -9.40 5.67
C LEU A 76 4.91 -10.28 5.44
N PRO A 77 4.83 -11.63 5.40
CA PRO A 77 6.00 -12.48 5.12
C PRO A 77 6.58 -12.27 3.73
N ILE A 78 5.73 -12.09 2.71
CA ILE A 78 6.14 -11.84 1.33
C ILE A 78 6.85 -10.49 1.25
N ILE A 79 6.26 -9.47 1.88
CA ILE A 79 6.85 -8.12 1.91
C ILE A 79 8.21 -8.14 2.60
N ALA A 80 8.32 -8.81 3.75
CA ALA A 80 9.60 -8.93 4.47
C ALA A 80 10.69 -9.64 3.66
N GLN A 81 10.31 -10.52 2.73
CA GLN A 81 11.25 -11.23 1.86
C GLN A 81 11.76 -10.36 0.70
N TYR A 82 10.91 -9.52 0.10
CA TYR A 82 11.22 -8.83 -1.15
C TYR A 82 11.41 -7.31 -1.02
N CYS A 83 11.05 -6.69 0.10
CA CYS A 83 11.17 -5.25 0.25
C CYS A 83 12.63 -4.78 0.24
N LYS A 84 12.86 -3.60 -0.36
CA LYS A 84 14.11 -2.85 -0.23
C LYS A 84 14.52 -2.68 1.23
N GLN A 85 15.82 -2.55 1.49
CA GLN A 85 16.35 -2.24 2.82
C GLN A 85 17.23 -0.98 2.79
N PRO A 86 16.92 0.06 3.59
CA PRO A 86 15.72 0.20 4.42
C PRO A 86 14.49 0.60 3.59
N ALA A 87 13.33 0.03 3.90
CA ALA A 87 12.01 0.50 3.47
C ALA A 87 11.11 0.71 4.70
N ILE A 88 10.20 1.67 4.60
CA ILE A 88 9.13 1.88 5.57
C ILE A 88 7.90 1.12 5.11
N ILE A 89 7.32 0.31 5.99
CA ILE A 89 6.08 -0.42 5.75
C ILE A 89 5.03 0.13 6.71
N THR A 90 3.89 0.52 6.18
CA THR A 90 2.75 0.98 6.98
C THR A 90 1.46 0.40 6.45
N ASP A 91 0.39 0.49 7.23
CA ASP A 91 -0.89 -0.10 6.91
C ASP A 91 -2.04 0.82 7.31
N VAL A 92 -3.25 0.52 6.85
CA VAL A 92 -4.46 1.30 7.15
C VAL A 92 -5.52 0.49 7.91
N GLY A 93 -5.21 -0.74 8.30
CA GLY A 93 -6.17 -1.67 8.90
C GLY A 93 -6.79 -1.15 10.20
N SER A 94 -7.99 -1.61 10.54
CA SER A 94 -8.73 -1.17 11.74
C SER A 94 -8.23 -1.81 13.04
N THR A 95 -7.53 -2.94 12.98
CA THR A 95 -7.05 -3.68 14.16
C THR A 95 -5.53 -3.66 14.27
N LYS A 96 -4.99 -2.79 15.14
CA LYS A 96 -3.52 -2.63 15.28
C LYS A 96 -2.83 -3.73 16.07
N SER A 97 -3.46 -4.26 17.12
CA SER A 97 -2.82 -5.28 17.96
C SER A 97 -2.43 -6.53 17.17
N GLU A 98 -3.30 -6.97 16.26
CA GLU A 98 -3.08 -8.16 15.44
C GLU A 98 -2.00 -7.90 14.37
N ILE A 99 -2.15 -6.82 13.61
CA ILE A 99 -1.23 -6.45 12.52
C ILE A 99 0.18 -6.20 13.05
N VAL A 100 0.32 -5.43 14.13
CA VAL A 100 1.63 -5.13 14.74
C VAL A 100 2.26 -6.40 15.32
N SER A 101 1.47 -7.30 15.92
CA SER A 101 1.96 -8.58 16.43
C SER A 101 2.49 -9.47 15.30
N ALA A 102 1.81 -9.52 14.16
CA ALA A 102 2.25 -10.24 12.98
C ALA A 102 3.52 -9.61 12.36
N ALA A 103 3.54 -8.29 12.19
CA ALA A 103 4.67 -7.56 11.61
C ALA A 103 5.95 -7.76 12.42
N LYS A 104 5.87 -7.72 13.76
CA LYS A 104 7.00 -8.00 14.67
C LYS A 104 7.63 -9.37 14.48
N LYS A 105 6.89 -10.37 13.97
CA LYS A 105 7.43 -11.72 13.74
C LYS A 105 8.31 -11.77 12.50
N VAL A 106 8.01 -10.97 11.48
CA VAL A 106 8.69 -11.03 10.17
C VAL A 106 9.76 -9.95 9.98
N PHE A 107 9.53 -8.73 10.46
CA PHE A 107 10.46 -7.59 10.31
C PHE A 107 11.49 -7.50 11.45
N ARG A 108 11.93 -8.64 12.02
CA ARG A 108 12.82 -8.67 13.19
C ARG A 108 14.21 -8.08 12.96
N LYS A 109 14.70 -8.15 11.73
CA LYS A 109 16.06 -7.72 11.34
C LYS A 109 16.09 -6.75 10.15
N ASN A 110 15.00 -6.70 9.39
CA ASN A 110 14.91 -6.06 8.09
C ASN A 110 13.59 -5.27 8.04
N GLY A 111 13.61 -4.03 7.52
CA GLY A 111 12.42 -3.19 7.35
C GLY A 111 11.94 -2.48 8.61
N ILE A 112 11.25 -1.35 8.43
CA ILE A 112 10.68 -0.54 9.53
C ILE A 112 9.16 -0.57 9.38
N PHE A 113 8.48 -1.33 10.25
CA PHE A 113 7.01 -1.36 10.26
C PHE A 113 6.44 -0.32 11.23
N ILE A 114 5.54 0.54 10.73
CA ILE A 114 4.83 1.57 11.48
C ILE A 114 3.33 1.38 11.24
N GLY A 115 2.59 0.89 12.23
CA GLY A 115 1.15 0.68 12.08
C GLY A 115 0.37 2.00 11.97
N GLY A 116 -0.56 2.09 11.01
CA GLY A 116 -1.37 3.28 10.77
C GLY A 116 -2.87 2.98 10.81
N HIS A 117 -3.70 3.96 11.19
CA HIS A 117 -5.15 3.80 11.13
C HIS A 117 -5.78 5.15 10.75
N PRO A 118 -5.95 5.43 9.44
CA PRO A 118 -6.65 6.64 9.04
C PRO A 118 -8.10 6.54 9.48
N MET A 119 -8.57 7.51 10.27
CA MET A 119 -9.98 7.66 10.61
C MET A 119 -10.72 8.37 9.47
N ALA A 120 -10.67 7.76 8.30
CA ALA A 120 -11.28 8.22 7.06
C ALA A 120 -11.84 7.02 6.29
N GLY A 121 -12.83 7.25 5.45
CA GLY A 121 -13.47 6.21 4.65
C GLY A 121 -14.72 6.71 3.96
N SER A 122 -15.15 5.98 2.94
CA SER A 122 -16.38 6.22 2.20
C SER A 122 -17.32 5.02 2.34
N GLU A 123 -18.62 5.26 2.29
CA GLU A 123 -19.63 4.18 2.16
C GLU A 123 -19.60 3.53 0.77
N GLY A 124 -19.01 4.22 -0.22
CA GLY A 124 -18.79 3.69 -1.55
C GLY A 124 -17.64 2.68 -1.63
N LYS A 125 -17.61 1.92 -2.72
CA LYS A 125 -16.59 0.88 -2.97
C LYS A 125 -15.81 1.18 -4.23
N GLY A 126 -14.52 0.84 -4.20
CA GLY A 126 -13.63 1.02 -5.34
C GLY A 126 -13.07 2.45 -5.41
N ILE A 127 -12.13 2.64 -6.33
CA ILE A 127 -11.40 3.89 -6.44
C ILE A 127 -12.27 5.06 -6.85
N GLU A 128 -13.45 4.86 -7.44
CA GLU A 128 -14.39 5.94 -7.82
C GLU A 128 -14.82 6.83 -6.65
N PHE A 129 -14.72 6.33 -5.42
CA PHE A 129 -15.04 7.08 -4.20
C PHE A 129 -13.81 7.60 -3.46
N ALA A 130 -12.64 7.51 -4.08
CA ALA A 130 -11.41 8.13 -3.59
C ALA A 130 -11.41 9.65 -3.84
N ASP A 131 -10.81 10.38 -2.90
CA ASP A 131 -10.70 11.84 -2.81
C ASP A 131 -9.30 12.30 -2.39
#